data_AF-A0A3P8RRH3-F1
#
_entry.id   AF-A0A3P8RRH3-F1
#
_cell.length_a   1.000
_cell.length_b   1.000
_cell.length_c   1.000
_cell.angle_alpha   90.00
_cell.angle_beta   90.00
_cell.angle_gamma   90.00
#
_symmetry.space_group_name_H-M   'P 1'
#
loop_
_entity.id
_entity.type
_entity.pdbx_description
1 polymer ?
#
loop_
_entity_poly.entity_id
_entity_poly.type
_entity_poly.pdbx_seq_one_letter_code
_entity_poly.pdbx_strand_id
1 'polypeptide(L)'
;MAAPEWVLEFQHRAKNLKEGHSWKLEFDENIVPNQPNLGWKQYIRNTSARFQCSKCRRSWPSNRVMVVFHMCLRGTQGTVKVRCMRQNCKNCSDAPMEKPSVTPENIVILMENLMEKIRIKCYNEDLGERNRPPRRLNVESPHEPAHCEGCILGICTRS
;
A
#
# COMPACT_ATOMS: atom_id res chain seq x y z
N MET A 1 2.57 -15.46 -0.38
CA MET A 1 1.66 -15.52 0.78
C MET A 1 1.46 -14.10 1.30
N ALA A 2 0.20 -13.70 1.51
CA ALA A 2 -0.12 -12.40 2.11
C ALA A 2 0.50 -12.29 3.51
N ALA A 3 1.02 -11.13 3.89
CA ALA A 3 1.44 -10.90 5.28
C ALA A 3 0.20 -11.03 6.17
N PRO A 4 0.14 -12.01 7.12
CA PRO A 4 -1.07 -12.28 7.90
C PRO A 4 -1.61 -11.04 8.62
N GLU A 5 -0.72 -10.17 9.08
CA GLU A 5 -1.05 -8.92 9.78
C GLU A 5 -1.94 -7.97 8.96
N TRP A 6 -1.67 -7.82 7.65
CA TRP A 6 -2.47 -6.94 6.79
C TRP A 6 -3.89 -7.48 6.61
N VAL A 7 -4.02 -8.78 6.40
CA VAL A 7 -5.31 -9.44 6.18
C VAL A 7 -6.13 -9.39 7.45
N LEU A 8 -5.52 -9.68 8.61
CA LEU A 8 -6.19 -9.65 9.91
C LEU A 8 -6.67 -8.24 10.26
N GLU A 9 -5.81 -7.22 10.15
CA GLU A 9 -6.17 -5.84 10.46
C GLU A 9 -7.25 -5.31 9.50
N PHE A 10 -7.15 -5.65 8.21
CA PHE A 10 -8.18 -5.31 7.23
C PHE A 10 -9.52 -5.95 7.58
N GLN A 11 -9.54 -7.26 7.84
CA GLN A 11 -10.76 -8.00 8.16
C GLN A 11 -11.40 -7.50 9.45
N HIS A 12 -10.60 -7.17 10.48
CA HIS A 12 -11.09 -6.61 11.73
C HIS A 12 -11.89 -5.32 11.48
N ARG A 13 -11.36 -4.41 10.67
CA ARG A 13 -11.99 -3.12 10.37
C ARG A 13 -13.15 -3.22 9.39
N ALA A 14 -13.02 -4.09 8.38
CA ALA A 14 -13.98 -4.21 7.31
C ALA A 14 -15.37 -4.68 7.79
N LYS A 15 -15.44 -5.36 8.95
CA LYS A 15 -16.71 -5.73 9.62
C LYS A 15 -17.64 -4.53 9.86
N ASN A 16 -17.07 -3.34 10.04
CA ASN A 16 -17.83 -2.13 10.35
C ASN A 16 -18.12 -1.25 9.11
N LEU A 17 -17.82 -1.73 7.90
CA LEU A 17 -18.05 -0.95 6.68
C LEU A 17 -19.54 -0.81 6.36
N LYS A 18 -20.26 -1.93 6.29
CA LYS A 18 -21.70 -1.96 6.00
C LYS A 18 -22.28 -3.31 6.40
N GLU A 19 -23.44 -3.30 7.06
CA GLU A 19 -24.15 -4.52 7.46
C GLU A 19 -24.49 -5.39 6.25
N GLY A 20 -24.27 -6.71 6.37
CA GLY A 20 -24.51 -7.67 5.29
C GLY A 20 -23.46 -7.69 4.17
N HIS A 21 -22.47 -6.79 4.21
CA HIS A 21 -21.37 -6.77 3.25
C HIS A 21 -20.14 -7.49 3.79
N SER A 22 -19.40 -8.13 2.88
CA SER A 22 -18.14 -8.82 3.20
C SER A 22 -17.02 -8.25 2.33
N TRP A 23 -15.82 -8.16 2.90
CA TRP A 23 -14.65 -7.69 2.18
C TRP A 23 -13.45 -8.59 2.45
N LYS A 24 -12.63 -8.81 1.43
CA LYS A 24 -11.34 -9.48 1.55
C LYS A 24 -10.20 -8.62 1.00
N LEU A 25 -9.00 -8.83 1.51
CA LEU A 25 -7.78 -8.23 1.02
C LEU A 25 -6.83 -9.32 0.51
N GLU A 26 -6.30 -9.14 -0.69
CA GLU A 26 -5.34 -10.05 -1.32
C GLU A 26 -4.14 -9.26 -1.88
N PHE A 27 -2.95 -9.83 -1.76
CA PHE A 27 -1.76 -9.25 -2.37
C PHE A 27 -1.68 -9.66 -3.83
N ASP A 28 -1.47 -8.70 -4.72
CA ASP A 28 -1.34 -8.94 -6.16
C ASP A 28 -0.12 -8.18 -6.68
N GLU A 29 0.97 -8.90 -6.94
CA GLU A 29 2.23 -8.33 -7.41
C GLU A 29 2.14 -7.84 -8.87
N ASN A 30 1.04 -8.12 -9.57
CA ASN A 30 0.81 -7.72 -10.96
C ASN A 30 0.00 -6.44 -11.10
N ILE A 31 -0.40 -5.80 -9.99
CA ILE A 31 -1.10 -4.51 -10.04
C ILE A 31 -0.25 -3.50 -10.80
N VAL A 32 -0.79 -2.98 -11.90
CA VAL A 32 -0.23 -1.83 -12.63
C VAL A 32 -0.90 -0.56 -12.11
N PRO A 33 -0.12 0.39 -11.56
CA PRO A 33 -0.69 1.65 -11.08
C PRO A 33 -1.36 2.43 -12.21
N ASN A 34 -2.42 3.17 -11.87
CA ASN A 34 -3.22 3.99 -12.78
C ASN A 34 -3.93 3.21 -13.91
N GLN A 35 -3.95 1.88 -13.85
CA GLN A 35 -4.63 1.02 -14.81
C GLN A 35 -5.53 -0.02 -14.11
N PRO A 36 -6.54 0.41 -13.30
CA PRO A 36 -7.47 -0.53 -12.72
C PRO A 36 -8.35 -1.20 -13.78
N ASN A 37 -8.63 -2.49 -13.60
CA ASN A 37 -9.58 -3.23 -14.42
C ASN A 37 -10.98 -2.58 -14.37
N LEU A 38 -11.82 -2.83 -15.37
CA LEU A 38 -13.18 -2.30 -15.41
C LEU A 38 -13.97 -2.68 -14.13
N GLY A 39 -14.62 -1.68 -13.53
CA GLY A 39 -15.37 -1.83 -12.27
C GLY A 39 -14.51 -1.79 -11.00
N TRP A 40 -13.17 -1.69 -11.13
CA TRP A 40 -12.27 -1.47 -10.00
C TRP A 40 -12.00 0.02 -9.82
N LYS A 41 -11.87 0.44 -8.55
CA LYS A 41 -11.51 1.79 -8.13
C LYS A 41 -10.08 1.75 -7.60
N GLN A 42 -9.31 2.81 -7.84
CA GLN A 42 -7.94 2.90 -7.35
C GLN A 42 -7.82 3.85 -6.15
N TYR A 43 -6.96 3.46 -5.22
CA TYR A 43 -6.41 4.32 -4.17
C TYR A 43 -4.89 4.09 -4.06
N ILE A 44 -4.11 5.16 -4.13
CA ILE A 44 -2.66 5.12 -3.96
C ILE A 44 -2.30 5.94 -2.73
N ARG A 45 -1.46 5.39 -1.85
CA ARG A 45 -1.02 6.04 -0.63
C ARG A 45 0.45 5.74 -0.32
N ASN A 46 1.16 6.68 0.29
CA ASN A 46 2.50 6.42 0.80
C ASN A 46 2.46 5.89 2.25
N THR A 47 3.47 5.10 2.60
CA THR A 47 3.74 4.65 3.97
C THR A 47 5.25 4.71 4.26
N SER A 48 5.60 4.47 5.52
CA SER A 48 6.99 4.26 5.92
C SER A 48 7.26 2.79 6.18
N ALA A 49 8.40 2.31 5.68
CA ALA A 49 8.79 0.91 5.75
C ALA A 49 10.31 0.76 5.79
N ARG A 50 10.78 -0.43 6.15
CA ARG A 50 12.17 -0.82 5.99
C ARG A 50 12.32 -1.82 4.85
N PHE A 51 13.45 -1.76 4.18
CA PHE A 51 13.87 -2.76 3.20
C PHE A 51 15.08 -3.52 3.73
N GLN A 52 15.31 -4.71 3.20
CA GLN A 52 16.52 -5.48 3.44
C GLN A 52 16.95 -6.14 2.14
N CYS A 53 18.20 -5.92 1.74
CA CYS A 53 18.78 -6.56 0.56
C CYS A 53 18.95 -8.05 0.82
N SER A 54 18.38 -8.87 -0.04
CA SER A 54 18.53 -10.33 -0.06
C SER A 54 19.98 -10.76 -0.32
N LYS A 55 20.76 -9.98 -1.08
CA LYS A 55 22.17 -10.25 -1.40
C LYS A 55 23.14 -9.81 -0.30
N CYS A 56 23.21 -8.50 -0.01
CA CYS A 56 24.22 -7.94 0.90
C CYS A 56 23.72 -7.71 2.34
N ARG A 57 22.46 -8.09 2.65
CA ARG A 57 21.81 -7.96 3.97
C ARG A 57 21.67 -6.54 4.52
N ARG A 58 22.18 -5.52 3.84
CA ARG A 58 21.96 -4.10 4.17
C ARG A 58 20.47 -3.82 4.33
N SER A 59 20.11 -3.12 5.38
CA SER A 59 18.76 -2.60 5.59
C SER A 59 18.75 -1.08 5.47
N TRP A 60 17.66 -0.53 4.94
CA TRP A 60 17.45 0.92 4.87
C TRP A 60 15.97 1.27 5.09
N PRO A 61 15.68 2.39 5.77
CA PRO A 61 14.32 2.90 5.93
C PRO A 61 13.90 3.77 4.72
N SER A 62 12.60 3.88 4.50
CA SER A 62 12.02 4.86 3.57
C SER A 62 10.67 5.35 4.07
N ASN A 63 10.41 6.66 3.98
CA ASN A 63 9.12 7.29 4.28
C ASN A 63 8.27 7.55 3.02
N ARG A 64 8.68 6.98 1.88
CA ARG A 64 8.06 7.21 0.55
C ARG A 64 7.71 5.90 -0.15
N VAL A 65 7.35 4.86 0.60
CA VAL A 65 6.92 3.59 0.00
C VAL A 65 5.50 3.75 -0.50
N MET A 66 5.30 3.64 -1.81
CA MET A 66 3.96 3.72 -2.40
C MET A 66 3.23 2.38 -2.27
N VAL A 67 1.97 2.43 -1.89
CA VAL A 67 1.07 1.29 -1.79
C VAL A 67 -0.13 1.56 -2.69
N VAL A 68 -0.40 0.63 -3.60
CA VAL A 68 -1.51 0.72 -4.55
C VAL A 68 -2.57 -0.27 -4.14
N PHE A 69 -3.79 0.23 -4.03
CA PHE A 69 -5.00 -0.54 -3.77
C PHE A 69 -5.91 -0.44 -4.97
N HIS A 70 -6.33 -1.60 -5.50
CA HIS A 70 -7.48 -1.71 -6.39
C HIS A 70 -8.63 -2.31 -5.61
N MET A 71 -9.79 -1.67 -5.63
CA MET A 71 -10.96 -2.03 -4.83
C MET A 71 -12.16 -2.26 -5.74
N CYS A 72 -12.91 -3.34 -5.55
CA CYS A 72 -14.12 -3.62 -6.31
C CYS A 72 -15.20 -4.12 -5.36
N LEU A 73 -16.41 -3.60 -5.52
CA LEU A 73 -17.61 -4.06 -4.81
C LEU A 73 -18.60 -4.60 -5.85
N ARG A 74 -19.02 -5.86 -5.70
CA ARG A 74 -20.00 -6.51 -6.56
C ARG A 74 -21.13 -7.03 -5.68
N GLY A 75 -22.29 -6.37 -5.75
CA GLY A 75 -23.38 -6.61 -4.79
C GLY A 75 -22.89 -6.32 -3.36
N THR A 76 -22.90 -7.35 -2.52
CA THR A 76 -22.44 -7.28 -1.12
C THR A 76 -21.01 -7.79 -0.91
N GLN A 77 -20.32 -8.23 -1.97
CA GLN A 77 -18.99 -8.80 -1.91
C GLN A 77 -17.93 -7.82 -2.42
N GLY A 78 -17.05 -7.39 -1.52
CA GLY A 78 -15.94 -6.51 -1.79
C GLY A 78 -14.60 -7.24 -1.86
N THR A 79 -13.72 -6.79 -2.72
CA THR A 79 -12.34 -7.27 -2.82
C THR A 79 -11.39 -6.08 -2.93
N VAL A 80 -10.31 -6.12 -2.15
CA VAL A 80 -9.16 -5.24 -2.28
C VAL A 80 -7.96 -6.05 -2.73
N LYS A 81 -7.35 -5.63 -3.82
CA LYS A 81 -6.03 -6.06 -4.24
C LYS A 81 -5.01 -5.01 -3.81
N VAL A 82 -3.90 -5.44 -3.21
CA VAL A 82 -2.84 -4.54 -2.75
C VAL A 82 -1.47 -4.92 -3.30
N ARG A 83 -0.67 -3.91 -3.64
CA ARG A 83 0.75 -4.03 -3.97
C ARG A 83 1.55 -2.91 -3.32
N CYS A 84 2.59 -3.29 -2.58
CA CYS A 84 3.57 -2.35 -2.07
C CYS A 84 4.74 -2.23 -3.06
N MET A 85 5.10 -1.00 -3.41
CA MET A 85 6.19 -0.74 -4.34
C MET A 85 7.55 -1.00 -3.67
N ARG A 86 8.46 -1.55 -4.45
CA ARG A 86 9.77 -2.04 -4.05
C ARG A 86 10.86 -0.97 -4.17
N GLN A 87 12.02 -1.26 -3.58
CA GLN A 87 13.21 -0.42 -3.73
C GLN A 87 14.47 -1.25 -4.01
N ASN A 88 15.36 -0.70 -4.83
CA ASN A 88 16.66 -1.30 -5.11
C ASN A 88 17.63 -1.11 -3.95
N CYS A 89 18.53 -2.08 -3.78
CA CYS A 89 19.72 -1.88 -2.97
C CYS A 89 20.71 -0.99 -3.74
N LYS A 90 21.17 0.09 -3.11
CA LYS A 90 22.15 1.02 -3.71
C LYS A 90 23.53 0.40 -3.96
N ASN A 91 23.87 -0.66 -3.23
CA ASN A 91 25.20 -1.30 -3.30
C ASN A 91 25.23 -2.54 -4.19
N CYS A 92 24.09 -2.95 -4.75
CA CYS A 92 24.00 -4.19 -5.51
C CYS A 92 23.21 -3.95 -6.80
N SER A 93 23.91 -3.80 -7.93
CA SER A 93 23.30 -3.66 -9.26
C SER A 93 22.43 -4.87 -9.62
N ASP A 94 22.87 -6.07 -9.22
CA ASP A 94 22.26 -7.32 -9.65
C ASP A 94 21.26 -7.86 -8.63
N ALA A 95 20.95 -7.11 -7.56
CA ALA A 95 19.94 -7.50 -6.60
C ALA A 95 18.54 -7.22 -7.16
N PRO A 96 17.53 -8.07 -6.86
CA PRO A 96 16.16 -7.74 -7.19
C PRO A 96 15.71 -6.50 -6.40
N MET A 97 14.65 -5.83 -6.88
CA MET A 97 13.99 -4.82 -6.05
C MET A 97 13.38 -5.48 -4.81
N GLU A 98 13.65 -4.95 -3.63
CA GLU A 98 13.25 -5.55 -2.37
C GLU A 98 11.86 -5.11 -1.96
N LYS A 99 11.10 -6.03 -1.38
CA LYS A 99 9.78 -5.73 -0.82
C LYS A 99 9.92 -4.96 0.50
N PRO A 100 9.02 -4.00 0.77
CA PRO A 100 9.02 -3.28 2.03
C PRO A 100 8.48 -4.16 3.17
N SER A 101 9.10 -4.03 4.34
CA SER A 101 8.58 -4.46 5.64
C SER A 101 7.93 -3.26 6.33
N VAL A 102 6.60 -3.25 6.36
CA VAL A 102 5.78 -2.20 6.97
C VAL A 102 5.46 -2.59 8.40
N THR A 103 5.63 -1.67 9.36
CA THR A 103 5.38 -1.97 10.78
C THR A 103 3.87 -2.08 11.06
N PRO A 104 3.46 -2.84 12.10
CA PRO A 104 2.06 -2.96 12.49
C PRO A 104 1.33 -1.61 12.63
N GLU A 105 1.98 -0.59 13.21
CA GLU A 105 1.39 0.73 13.41
C GLU A 105 1.09 1.43 12.06
N ASN A 106 1.97 1.26 11.07
CA ASN A 106 1.75 1.82 9.74
C ASN A 106 0.74 0.99 8.93
N ILE A 107 0.60 -0.31 9.20
CA ILE A 107 -0.47 -1.15 8.64
C ILE A 107 -1.83 -0.63 9.14
N VAL A 108 -1.98 -0.42 10.45
CA VAL A 108 -3.18 0.17 11.07
C VAL A 108 -3.58 1.48 10.37
N ILE A 109 -2.64 2.41 10.21
CA ILE A 109 -2.89 3.71 9.54
C ILE A 109 -3.28 3.53 8.07
N LEU A 110 -2.64 2.61 7.35
CA LEU A 110 -3.00 2.31 5.96
C LEU A 110 -4.43 1.76 5.86
N MET A 111 -4.80 0.84 6.76
CA MET A 111 -6.13 0.24 6.77
C MET A 111 -7.21 1.25 7.13
N GLU A 112 -6.95 2.17 8.07
CA GLU A 112 -7.86 3.29 8.38
C GLU A 112 -8.17 4.13 7.15
N ASN A 113 -7.11 4.58 6.46
CA ASN A 113 -7.29 5.38 5.26
C ASN A 113 -7.97 4.58 4.14
N LEU A 114 -7.69 3.27 4.03
CA LEU A 114 -8.31 2.40 3.06
C LEU A 114 -9.82 2.23 3.34
N MET A 115 -10.24 2.05 4.60
CA MET A 115 -11.66 1.97 4.96
C MET A 115 -12.42 3.22 4.52
N GLU A 116 -11.86 4.39 4.79
CA GLU A 116 -12.44 5.67 4.35
C GLU A 116 -12.54 5.73 2.82
N LYS A 117 -11.50 5.31 2.10
CA LYS A 117 -11.53 5.30 0.63
C LYS A 117 -12.47 4.26 0.03
N ILE A 118 -12.71 3.14 0.70
CA ILE A 118 -13.77 2.19 0.32
C ILE A 118 -15.14 2.85 0.47
N ARG A 119 -15.43 3.50 1.60
CA ARG A 119 -16.69 4.22 1.84
C ARG A 119 -16.95 5.28 0.78
N ILE A 120 -15.94 6.09 0.47
CA ILE A 120 -16.06 7.13 -0.54
C ILE A 120 -16.20 6.53 -1.96
N LYS A 121 -15.31 5.63 -2.38
CA LYS A 121 -15.22 5.21 -3.80
C LYS A 121 -16.12 4.04 -4.18
N CYS A 122 -16.48 3.17 -3.23
CA CYS A 122 -17.26 1.96 -3.48
C CYS A 122 -18.69 2.07 -2.94
N TYR A 123 -18.91 2.81 -1.85
CA TYR A 123 -20.25 3.07 -1.30
C TYR A 123 -20.81 4.45 -1.64
N ASN A 124 -20.01 5.32 -2.27
CA ASN A 124 -20.39 6.69 -2.65
C ASN A 124 -20.82 7.54 -1.44
N GLU A 125 -20.24 7.30 -0.27
CA GLU A 125 -20.46 8.13 0.92
C GLU A 125 -19.69 9.44 0.82
N ASP A 126 -20.31 10.54 1.27
CA ASP A 126 -19.64 11.83 1.38
C ASP A 126 -19.05 12.02 2.78
N LEU A 127 -17.73 11.80 2.90
CA LEU A 127 -16.97 11.88 4.15
C LEU A 127 -15.89 12.98 4.11
N GLY A 128 -15.81 13.73 3.01
CA GLY A 128 -14.65 14.55 2.67
C GLY A 128 -13.39 13.71 2.41
N GLU A 129 -12.23 14.37 2.28
CA GLU A 129 -10.93 13.69 2.19
C GLU A 129 -10.14 13.86 3.49
N ARG A 130 -10.10 12.82 4.32
CA ARG A 130 -9.13 12.71 5.41
C ARG A 130 -8.07 11.70 5.01
N ASN A 131 -6.85 11.97 5.47
CA ASN A 131 -5.66 11.30 4.98
C ASN A 131 -4.63 11.29 6.10
N ARG A 132 -4.74 10.32 7.00
CA ARG A 132 -3.81 10.16 8.12
C ARG A 132 -2.40 9.90 7.58
N PRO A 133 -1.39 10.68 7.98
CA PRO A 133 -0.02 10.44 7.55
C PRO A 133 0.56 9.19 8.25
N PRO A 134 1.45 8.44 7.59
CA PRO A 134 2.15 7.32 8.24
C PRO A 134 3.07 7.83 9.35
N ARG A 135 3.38 6.96 10.31
CA ARG A 135 4.50 7.17 11.23
C ARG A 135 5.80 7.17 10.44
N ARG A 136 6.60 8.22 10.62
CA ARG A 136 7.88 8.38 9.94
C ARG A 136 8.97 7.60 10.67
N LEU A 137 9.85 7.01 9.88
CA LEU A 137 11.11 6.45 10.33
C LEU A 137 12.19 7.54 10.28
N ASN A 138 13.23 7.39 11.09
CA ASN A 138 14.44 8.19 10.94
C ASN A 138 15.13 7.76 9.63
N VAL A 139 15.31 8.72 8.71
CA VAL A 139 15.94 8.49 7.40
C VAL A 139 17.03 9.53 7.23
N GLU A 140 18.28 9.07 7.17
CA GLU A 140 19.46 9.93 7.14
C GLU A 140 19.82 10.42 5.72
N SER A 141 19.28 9.76 4.69
CA SER A 141 19.58 10.08 3.30
C SER A 141 18.36 10.61 2.55
N PRO A 142 18.56 11.48 1.54
CA PRO A 142 17.46 11.89 0.67
C PRO A 142 16.86 10.70 -0.06
N HIS A 143 15.61 10.88 -0.51
CA HIS A 143 14.97 9.91 -1.37
C HIS A 143 15.66 9.86 -2.73
N GLU A 144 15.90 8.64 -3.25
CA GLU A 144 16.55 8.44 -4.54
C GLU A 144 15.56 7.82 -5.55
N PRO A 145 15.04 8.62 -6.50
CA PRO A 145 14.02 8.17 -7.44
C PRO A 145 14.45 6.97 -8.29
N ALA A 146 15.72 6.91 -8.71
CA ALA A 146 16.25 5.82 -9.54
C ALA A 146 16.21 4.44 -8.84
N HIS A 147 16.14 4.42 -7.51
CA HIS A 147 16.05 3.19 -6.72
C HIS A 147 14.64 2.89 -6.22
N CYS A 148 13.62 3.66 -6.62
CA CYS A 148 12.26 3.51 -6.14
C CYS A 148 11.30 3.09 -7.26
N GLU A 149 10.67 1.92 -7.12
CA GLU A 149 9.70 1.40 -8.11
C GLU A 149 8.54 2.38 -8.30
N GLY A 150 8.08 3.03 -7.23
CA GLY A 150 7.03 4.05 -7.31
C GLY A 150 7.42 5.29 -8.13
N CYS A 151 8.70 5.71 -8.08
CA CYS A 151 9.20 6.80 -8.91
C CYS A 151 9.35 6.36 -10.37
N ILE A 152 9.89 5.16 -10.60
CA ILE A 152 10.05 4.57 -11.94
C ILE A 152 8.67 4.44 -12.63
N LEU A 153 7.63 4.09 -11.88
CA LEU A 153 6.25 4.00 -12.36
C LEU A 153 5.47 5.33 -12.33
N GLY A 154 6.11 6.44 -11.95
CA GLY A 154 5.50 7.77 -11.98
C GLY A 154 4.40 8.03 -10.94
N ILE A 155 4.33 7.26 -9.85
CA ILE A 155 3.29 7.39 -8.81
C ILE A 155 3.76 7.99 -7.48
N CYS A 156 5.06 8.23 -7.32
CA CYS A 156 5.57 9.00 -6.19
C CYS A 156 5.24 10.48 -6.37
N THR A 157 4.21 10.96 -5.66
CA THR A 157 3.88 12.39 -5.64
C THR A 157 4.79 13.09 -4.63
N ARG A 158 5.66 13.98 -5.14
CA ARG A 158 6.67 14.84 -4.45
C ARG A 158 8.12 14.37 -4.63
N SER A 159 8.85 15.10 -5.47
CA SER A 159 10.30 15.34 -5.34
C SER A 159 10.59 15.98 -3.99
#